data_AF-A0A838NW29-F1
#
_entry.id   AF-A0A838NW29-F1
#
_cell.length_a   1.000
_cell.length_b   1.000
_cell.length_c   1.000
_cell.angle_alpha   90.00
_cell.angle_beta   90.00
_cell.angle_gamma   90.00
#
_symmetry.space_group_name_H-M   'P 1'
#
loop_
_entity.id
_entity.type
_entity.pdbx_description
1 polymer ?
#
loop_
_entity_poly.entity_id
_entity_poly.type
_entity_poly.pdbx_seq_one_letter_code
_entity_poly.pdbx_strand_id
1 'polypeptide(L)'
;MTVFDLNTYRSAGSRVFAGRDRGREVRIKAMLDDMDIEPGEVEVSVPADVFSVNSSFFLGLFGPSIRSLGGPGFRAKYRFVGRDISRVVNDGIEEALNTSSPL
;
A
#
# COMPACT_ATOMS: atom_id res chain seq x y z
N MET A 1 -8.52 -2.41 -15.35
CA MET A 1 -8.46 -1.76 -14.03
C MET A 1 -8.70 -2.84 -13.00
N THR A 2 -7.72 -3.11 -12.15
CA THR A 2 -7.78 -4.16 -11.12
C THR A 2 -8.18 -3.53 -9.80
N VAL A 3 -9.03 -4.20 -9.01
CA VAL A 3 -9.46 -3.70 -7.70
C VAL A 3 -8.75 -4.49 -6.61
N PHE A 4 -8.01 -3.78 -5.76
CA PHE A 4 -7.38 -4.30 -4.55
C PHE A 4 -8.15 -3.78 -3.33
N ASP A 5 -9.06 -4.60 -2.79
CA ASP A 5 -9.84 -4.27 -1.61
C ASP A 5 -9.08 -4.64 -0.32
N LEU A 6 -8.64 -3.61 0.42
CA LEU A 6 -7.90 -3.79 1.66
C LEU A 6 -8.75 -4.44 2.76
N ASN A 7 -10.08 -4.36 2.67
CA ASN A 7 -10.99 -5.03 3.62
C ASN A 7 -10.82 -6.56 3.61
N THR A 8 -10.48 -7.14 2.46
CA THR A 8 -10.25 -8.58 2.29
C THR A 8 -9.14 -9.11 3.22
N TYR A 9 -8.20 -8.24 3.61
CA TYR A 9 -7.03 -8.58 4.41
C TYR A 9 -7.11 -8.07 5.86
N ARG A 10 -8.25 -7.48 6.21
CA ARG A 10 -8.52 -6.91 7.53
C ARG A 10 -8.62 -8.03 8.57
N SER A 11 -7.90 -7.88 9.68
CA SER A 11 -8.09 -8.74 10.85
C SER A 11 -9.47 -8.50 11.46
N ALA A 12 -10.17 -9.57 11.87
CA ALA A 12 -11.52 -9.49 12.41
C ALA A 12 -11.64 -8.44 13.52
N GLY A 13 -12.59 -7.52 13.38
CA GLY A 13 -12.85 -6.44 14.33
C GLY A 13 -11.80 -5.30 14.36
N SER A 14 -10.64 -5.45 13.70
CA SER A 14 -9.63 -4.40 13.67
C SER A 14 -10.10 -3.22 12.83
N ARG A 15 -9.81 -1.99 13.27
CA ARG A 15 -9.96 -0.77 12.46
C ARG A 15 -8.61 -0.15 12.12
N VAL A 16 -7.51 -0.85 12.40
CA VAL A 16 -6.15 -0.33 12.21
C VAL A 16 -5.34 -1.33 11.41
N PHE A 17 -4.73 -0.86 10.32
CA PHE A 17 -3.71 -1.60 9.58
C PHE A 17 -2.34 -1.14 10.08
N ALA A 18 -1.61 -2.03 10.77
CA ALA A 18 -0.33 -1.72 11.39
C ALA A 18 0.63 -2.90 11.30
N GLY A 19 1.93 -2.60 11.41
CA GLY A 19 3.01 -3.58 11.42
C GLY A 19 3.57 -3.83 10.02
N ARG A 20 4.90 -3.76 9.89
CA ARG A 20 5.60 -3.95 8.62
C ARG A 20 5.47 -5.38 8.11
N ASP A 21 5.63 -6.36 8.99
CA ASP A 21 5.47 -7.78 8.63
C ASP A 21 4.04 -8.09 8.17
N ARG A 22 3.05 -7.48 8.83
CA ARG A 22 1.66 -7.61 8.39
C ARG A 22 1.44 -7.01 7.00
N GLY A 23 2.06 -5.88 6.68
CA GLY A 23 2.06 -5.31 5.33
C GLY A 23 2.67 -6.27 4.30
N ARG A 24 3.81 -6.90 4.64
CA ARG A 24 4.48 -7.90 3.79
C ARG A 24 3.63 -9.14 3.56
N GLU A 25 2.96 -9.65 4.60
CA GLU A 25 2.03 -10.78 4.47
C GLU A 25 0.88 -10.48 3.51
N VAL A 26 0.30 -9.28 3.62
CA VAL A 26 -0.78 -8.85 2.72
C VAL A 26 -0.27 -8.73 1.28
N ARG A 27 0.93 -8.18 1.08
CA ARG A 27 1.57 -8.10 -0.24
C ARG A 27 1.65 -9.46 -0.92
N ILE A 28 2.16 -10.47 -0.21
CA ILE A 28 2.33 -11.83 -0.72
C ILE A 28 0.97 -12.45 -1.06
N LYS A 29 0.01 -12.37 -0.14
CA LYS A 29 -1.34 -12.95 -0.33
C LYS A 29 -2.09 -12.32 -1.50
N ALA A 30 -1.85 -11.04 -1.74
CA ALA A 30 -2.48 -10.28 -2.80
C ALA A 30 -1.73 -10.32 -4.13
N MET A 31 -0.57 -11.00 -4.18
CA MET A 31 0.27 -11.08 -5.38
C MET A 31 0.62 -9.70 -5.95
N LEU A 32 0.95 -8.75 -5.06
CA LEU A 32 1.23 -7.36 -5.47
C LEU A 32 2.45 -7.24 -6.39
N ASP A 33 3.40 -8.17 -6.30
CA ASP A 33 4.56 -8.22 -7.21
C ASP A 33 4.14 -8.43 -8.67
N ASP A 34 3.11 -9.25 -8.91
CA ASP A 34 2.54 -9.46 -10.25
C ASP A 34 1.76 -8.21 -10.69
N MET A 35 0.98 -7.64 -9.77
CA MET A 35 0.25 -6.40 -10.06
C MET A 35 1.17 -5.26 -10.47
N ASP A 36 2.36 -5.13 -9.89
CA ASP A 36 3.34 -4.09 -10.23
C ASP A 36 3.76 -4.14 -11.71
N ILE A 37 3.90 -5.34 -12.28
CA ILE A 37 4.42 -5.55 -13.65
C ILE A 37 3.31 -5.65 -14.70
N GLU A 38 2.09 -6.04 -14.30
CA GLU A 38 0.97 -6.14 -15.22
C GLU A 38 0.59 -4.77 -15.81
N PRO A 39 0.11 -4.70 -17.06
CA PRO A 39 -0.34 -3.44 -17.64
C PRO A 39 -1.61 -2.91 -16.96
N GLY A 40 -1.72 -1.59 -16.87
CA GLY A 40 -2.91 -0.89 -16.37
C GLY A 40 -2.86 -0.50 -14.89
N GLU A 41 -3.94 0.12 -14.41
CA GLU A 41 -4.03 0.71 -13.08
C GLU A 41 -4.69 -0.23 -12.06
N VAL A 42 -4.27 -0.09 -10.80
CA VAL A 42 -4.82 -0.76 -9.62
C VAL A 42 -5.52 0.27 -8.74
N GLU A 43 -6.82 0.08 -8.55
CA GLU A 43 -7.58 0.83 -7.56
C GLU A 43 -7.48 0.15 -6.19
N VAL A 44 -6.92 0.86 -5.22
CA VAL A 44 -6.80 0.42 -3.82
C VAL A 44 -7.98 0.96 -3.04
N SER A 45 -8.92 0.10 -2.70
CA SER A 45 -10.08 0.47 -1.88
C SER A 45 -9.74 0.38 -0.40
N VAL A 46 -9.78 1.53 0.28
CA VAL A 46 -9.53 1.63 1.72
C VAL A 46 -10.88 1.79 2.45
N PRO A 47 -11.27 0.84 3.32
CA PRO A 47 -12.58 0.88 3.97
C PRO A 47 -12.79 2.16 4.78
N ALA A 48 -13.97 2.77 4.64
CA ALA A 48 -14.29 4.06 5.27
C ALA A 48 -14.29 3.99 6.82
N ASP A 49 -14.56 2.82 7.41
CA ASP A 49 -14.63 2.62 8.86
C ASP A 49 -13.27 2.33 9.52
N VAL A 50 -12.19 2.28 8.73
CA VAL A 50 -10.81 2.17 9.24
C VAL A 50 -10.45 3.45 9.99
N PHE A 51 -9.73 3.33 11.11
CA PHE A 51 -9.20 4.43 11.91
C PHE A 51 -7.77 4.81 11.57
N SER A 52 -6.94 3.89 11.09
CA SER A 52 -5.61 4.24 10.58
C SER A 52 -5.04 3.17 9.65
N VAL A 53 -4.25 3.61 8.67
CA VAL A 53 -3.25 2.79 8.00
C VAL A 53 -1.90 3.37 8.40
N ASN A 54 -1.12 2.64 9.19
CA ASN A 54 0.15 3.14 9.70
C ASN A 54 1.24 3.04 8.63
N SER A 55 2.20 3.96 8.65
CA SER A 55 3.31 4.03 7.69
C SER A 55 4.10 2.72 7.62
N SER A 56 4.30 2.03 8.76
CA SER A 56 5.01 0.73 8.77
C SER A 56 4.28 -0.35 7.98
N PHE A 57 2.95 -0.44 8.09
CA PHE A 57 2.12 -1.34 7.29
C PHE A 57 2.16 -0.95 5.81
N PHE A 58 1.96 0.34 5.52
CA PHE A 58 2.00 0.85 4.15
C PHE A 58 3.34 0.53 3.46
N LEU A 59 4.46 0.75 4.13
CA LEU A 59 5.79 0.46 3.60
C LEU A 59 6.08 -1.03 3.47
N GLY A 60 5.53 -1.85 4.38
CA GLY A 60 5.59 -3.30 4.23
C GLY A 60 4.84 -3.80 2.99
N LEU A 61 3.72 -3.14 2.66
CA LEU A 61 2.86 -3.50 1.53
C LEU A 61 3.36 -2.94 0.19
N PHE A 62 3.63 -1.65 0.12
CA PHE A 62 3.91 -0.89 -1.11
C PHE A 62 5.36 -0.42 -1.24
N GLY A 63 6.20 -0.56 -0.21
CA GLY A 63 7.61 -0.15 -0.28
C GLY A 63 8.36 -0.73 -1.49
N PRO A 64 8.24 -2.04 -1.81
CA PRO A 64 8.85 -2.60 -3.01
C PRO A 64 8.26 -2.04 -4.33
N SER A 65 6.95 -1.82 -4.41
CA SER A 65 6.29 -1.17 -5.55
C SER A 65 6.84 0.24 -5.78
N ILE A 66 7.02 1.03 -4.72
CA ILE A 66 7.54 2.39 -4.82
C ILE A 66 9.00 2.39 -5.29
N ARG A 67 9.84 1.47 -4.79
CA ARG A 67 11.25 1.39 -5.20
C ARG A 67 11.42 0.92 -6.65
N SER A 68 10.57 0.02 -7.12
CA SER A 68 10.64 -0.50 -8.48
C SER A 68 10.04 0.46 -9.52
N LEU A 69 8.89 1.08 -9.22
CA LEU A 69 8.18 1.97 -10.13
C LEU A 69 8.61 3.44 -10.02
N GLY A 70 9.28 3.81 -8.92
CA GLY A 70 9.50 5.20 -8.54
C GLY A 70 8.23 5.90 -8.08
N GLY A 71 8.37 7.10 -7.50
CA GLY A 71 7.23 7.89 -7.01
C GLY A 71 6.17 8.20 -8.09
N PRO A 72 6.56 8.73 -9.27
CA PRO A 72 5.61 8.99 -10.36
C PRO A 72 4.96 7.72 -10.91
N GLY A 73 5.73 6.65 -11.12
CA GLY A 73 5.20 5.37 -11.61
C GLY A 73 4.23 4.75 -10.62
N PHE A 74 4.54 4.79 -9.32
CA PHE A 74 3.64 4.33 -8.27
C PHE A 74 2.30 5.08 -8.28
N ARG A 75 2.32 6.41 -8.43
CA ARG A 75 1.09 7.23 -8.50
C ARG A 75 0.27 6.99 -9.76
N ALA A 76 0.93 6.68 -10.87
CA ALA A 76 0.24 6.28 -12.11
C ALA A 76 -0.35 4.87 -11.98
N LYS A 77 0.32 3.97 -11.25
CA LYS A 77 -0.07 2.58 -11.09
C LYS A 77 -1.18 2.37 -10.06
N TYR A 78 -1.12 3.05 -8.92
CA TYR A 78 -1.99 2.84 -7.78
C TYR A 78 -2.84 4.06 -7.46
N ARG A 79 -4.16 3.89 -7.52
CA ARG A 79 -5.16 4.90 -7.15
C ARG A 79 -5.86 4.53 -5.86
N PHE A 80 -5.72 5.35 -4.82
CA PHE A 80 -6.36 5.11 -3.53
C PHE A 80 -7.75 5.76 -3.48
N VAL A 81 -8.75 4.99 -3.06
CA VAL A 81 -10.15 5.44 -2.91
C VAL A 81 -10.71 5.04 -1.55
N GLY A 82 -11.80 5.68 -1.14
CA GLY A 82 -12.44 5.45 0.17
C GLY A 82 -11.85 6.34 1.26
N ARG A 83 -11.31 5.74 2.33
CA ARG A 83 -10.68 6.52 3.40
C ARG A 83 -9.43 7.23 2.90
N ASP A 84 -9.37 8.54 3.15
CA ASP A 84 -8.19 9.34 2.83
C ASP A 84 -6.98 8.92 3.66
N ILE A 85 -5.97 8.39 2.95
CA ILE A 85 -4.66 8.05 3.48
C ILE A 85 -3.54 8.78 2.71
N SER A 86 -3.87 9.87 2.01
CA SER A 86 -2.95 10.63 1.15
C SER A 86 -1.65 11.02 1.87
N ARG A 87 -1.74 11.42 3.14
CA ARG A 87 -0.56 11.71 3.97
C ARG A 87 0.35 10.49 4.11
N VAL A 88 -0.20 9.33 4.46
CA VAL A 88 0.56 8.08 4.63
C VAL A 88 1.19 7.65 3.30
N VAL A 89 0.49 7.84 2.19
CA VAL A 89 1.00 7.58 0.85
C VAL A 89 2.17 8.49 0.51
N ASN A 90 2.05 9.80 0.74
CA ASN A 90 3.10 10.76 0.45
C ASN A 90 4.34 10.51 1.32
N ASP A 91 4.16 10.41 2.64
CA ASP A 91 5.24 10.14 3.59
C ASP A 91 5.92 8.80 3.26
N GLY A 92 5.14 7.77 2.91
CA GLY A 92 5.67 6.46 2.54
C GLY A 92 6.43 6.45 1.21
N ILE A 93 6.03 7.27 0.23
CA ILE A 93 6.79 7.44 -1.02
C ILE A 93 8.15 8.08 -0.72
N GLU A 94 8.17 9.16 0.07
CA GLU A 94 9.41 9.83 0.44
C GLU A 94 10.34 8.92 1.24
N GLU A 95 9.79 8.18 2.22
CA GLU A 95 10.58 7.24 3.03
C GLU A 95 11.14 6.09 2.18
N ALA A 96 10.35 5.52 1.27
CA ALA A 96 10.78 4.39 0.45
C ALA A 96 11.86 4.75 -0.59
N LEU A 97 11.89 6.01 -1.04
CA LEU A 97 12.88 6.50 -2.00
C LEU A 97 14.14 7.06 -1.33
N ASN A 98 14.09 7.38 -0.03
CA ASN A 98 15.26 7.78 0.73
C ASN A 98 16.14 6.57 1.05
N THR A 99 17.33 6.54 0.46
CA THR A 99 18.31 5.44 0.58
C THR A 99 18.91 5.27 1.98
N SER A 100 18.63 6.20 2.90
CA SER A 100 19.17 6.24 4.27
C SER A 100 18.29 5.51 5.29
N SER A 101 17.08 5.10 4.90
CA SER A 101 16.11 4.48 5.81
C SER A 101 16.20 2.94 5.70
N PRO A 102 16.66 2.21 6.73
CA PRO A 102 16.58 0.76 6.72
C PRO A 102 15.11 0.33 6.81
N LEU A 103 14.61 -0.27 5.73
CA LEU A 103 13.26 -0.83 5.63
C LEU A 103 13.19 -2.31 6.02
#